data_AF-A0A7C8EIU4-F1
#
_entry.id   AF-A0A7C8EIU4-F1
#
_cell.length_a   1.000
_cell.length_b   1.000
_cell.length_c   1.000
_cell.angle_alpha   90.00
_cell.angle_beta   90.00
_cell.angle_gamma   90.00
#
_symmetry.space_group_name_H-M   'P 1'
#
loop_
_entity.id
_entity.type
_entity.pdbx_description
1 polymer ?
#
loop_
_entity_poly.entity_id
_entity_poly.type
_entity_poly.pdbx_seq_one_letter_code
_entity_poly.pdbx_strand_id
1 'polypeptide(L)'
;MSGVITVFRKRWPEAALVIILQALLMVLLEEIAGRASVAQQNPSAALPGHMGFILGMGTTLLAIIWQMLYLGFLATACSQDAGPRQPAQLVSIGRLFFWRMLRFQILLGVIYIGISFVILAVVQSVVLASKQVSGIPDWVVHLCSFAALVVLAKPMLFIPAVMIVRDRMVLEAVGLLKEYRFFEAKDLVRAFFLCFAAVYLLSFFLGMIKPNGAFYYAAVGLYAVVSSALIVAVTLAAVIFVAGKTKPATEPAEPVEDNLTAD
;
A
#
# COMPACT_ATOMS: atom_id res chain seq x y z
N MET A 1 -5.53 -12.38 -11.24
CA MET A 1 -6.72 -11.91 -10.48
C MET A 1 -7.47 -13.05 -9.78
N SER A 2 -7.60 -14.25 -10.36
CA SER A 2 -8.35 -15.37 -9.76
C SER A 2 -7.94 -15.73 -8.33
N GLY A 3 -6.63 -15.77 -8.03
CA GLY A 3 -6.12 -16.05 -6.68
C GLY A 3 -6.54 -15.03 -5.61
N VAL A 4 -6.62 -13.74 -5.98
CA VAL A 4 -7.08 -12.66 -5.06
C VAL A 4 -8.55 -12.87 -4.70
N ILE A 5 -9.38 -13.17 -5.69
CA ILE A 5 -10.81 -13.44 -5.49
C ILE A 5 -11.01 -14.64 -4.58
N THR A 6 -10.22 -15.70 -4.76
CA THR A 6 -10.27 -16.89 -3.90
C THR A 6 -9.92 -16.55 -2.44
N VAL A 7 -8.86 -15.78 -2.21
CA VAL A 7 -8.46 -15.34 -0.86
C VAL A 7 -9.54 -14.46 -0.25
N PHE A 8 -10.07 -13.48 -0.98
CA PHE A 8 -11.15 -12.62 -0.49
C PHE A 8 -12.41 -13.40 -0.18
N ARG A 9 -12.78 -14.40 -0.98
CA ARG A 9 -13.95 -15.23 -0.69
C ARG A 9 -13.76 -16.09 0.56
N LYS A 10 -12.58 -16.70 0.72
CA LYS A 10 -12.29 -17.62 1.83
C LYS A 10 -11.99 -16.90 3.15
N ARG A 11 -11.40 -15.71 3.08
CA ARG A 11 -10.92 -14.91 4.22
C ARG A 11 -11.53 -13.52 4.24
N TRP A 12 -12.78 -13.41 3.79
CA TRP A 12 -13.51 -12.14 3.72
C TRP A 12 -13.56 -11.38 5.06
N PRO A 13 -13.69 -12.01 6.25
CA PRO A 13 -13.76 -11.27 7.50
C PRO A 13 -12.45 -10.53 7.79
N GLU A 14 -11.32 -11.14 7.44
CA GLU A 14 -10.00 -10.56 7.64
C GLU A 14 -9.72 -9.45 6.62
N ALA A 15 -10.07 -9.68 5.36
CA ALA A 15 -9.97 -8.67 4.32
C ALA A 15 -10.85 -7.45 4.66
N ALA A 16 -12.09 -7.67 5.09
CA ALA A 16 -13.01 -6.62 5.52
C ALA A 16 -12.45 -5.85 6.72
N LEU A 17 -11.90 -6.53 7.74
CA LEU A 17 -11.27 -5.90 8.89
C LEU A 17 -10.14 -4.95 8.46
N VAL A 18 -9.24 -5.43 7.61
CA VAL A 18 -8.09 -4.65 7.12
C VAL A 18 -8.55 -3.45 6.28
N ILE A 19 -9.52 -3.64 5.39
CA ILE A 19 -10.07 -2.60 4.51
C ILE A 19 -10.81 -1.54 5.31
N ILE A 20 -11.70 -1.94 6.23
CA ILE A 20 -12.48 -1.01 7.06
C ILE A 20 -11.55 -0.22 7.97
N LEU A 21 -10.57 -0.88 8.60
CA LEU A 21 -9.64 -0.21 9.49
C LEU A 21 -8.75 0.79 8.74
N GLN A 22 -8.30 0.46 7.53
CA GLN A 22 -7.60 1.40 6.64
C GLN A 22 -8.48 2.59 6.27
N ALA A 23 -9.74 2.32 5.91
CA ALA A 23 -10.68 3.36 5.51
C ALA A 23 -10.98 4.32 6.66
N LEU A 24 -11.19 3.80 7.88
CA LEU A 24 -11.36 4.59 9.09
C LEU A 24 -10.12 5.46 9.38
N LEU A 25 -8.92 4.90 9.20
CA LEU A 25 -7.67 5.66 9.36
C LEU A 25 -7.58 6.80 8.33
N MET A 26 -7.96 6.55 7.08
CA MET A 26 -8.00 7.59 6.03
C MET A 26 -9.01 8.69 6.35
N VAL A 27 -10.22 8.35 6.78
CA VAL A 27 -11.25 9.32 7.21
C VAL A 27 -10.75 10.15 8.40
N LEU A 28 -10.10 9.50 9.38
CA LEU A 28 -9.53 10.17 10.54
C LEU A 28 -8.41 11.14 10.15
N LEU A 29 -7.51 10.74 9.25
CA LEU A 29 -6.44 11.59 8.75
C LEU A 29 -6.96 12.78 7.95
N GLU A 30 -8.00 12.58 7.14
CA GLU A 30 -8.69 13.65 6.41
C GLU A 30 -9.29 14.68 7.37
N GLU A 31 -9.98 14.23 8.44
CA GLU A 31 -10.53 15.11 9.47
C GLU A 31 -9.42 15.87 10.23
N ILE A 32 -8.31 15.19 10.57
CA ILE A 32 -7.16 15.83 11.22
C ILE A 32 -6.54 16.89 10.31
N ALA A 33 -6.34 16.59 9.03
CA ALA A 33 -5.80 17.53 8.05
C ALA A 33 -6.73 18.72 7.82
N GLY A 34 -8.03 18.48 7.69
CA GLY A 34 -9.06 19.50 7.60
C GLY A 34 -9.01 20.46 8.79
N ARG A 35 -8.97 19.92 10.02
CA ARG A 35 -8.85 20.74 11.23
C ARG A 35 -7.54 21.51 11.33
N ALA A 36 -6.42 20.90 10.94
CA ALA A 36 -5.13 21.56 10.92
C ALA A 36 -5.13 22.77 9.97
N SER A 37 -5.78 22.64 8.80
CA SER A 37 -5.90 23.73 7.84
C SER A 37 -6.74 24.91 8.37
N VAL A 38 -7.84 24.61 9.09
CA VAL A 38 -8.68 25.62 9.74
C VAL A 38 -7.92 26.31 10.87
N ALA A 39 -7.18 25.56 11.68
CA ALA A 39 -6.36 26.10 12.76
C ALA A 39 -5.23 27.01 12.26
N GLN A 40 -4.67 26.73 11.08
CA GLN A 40 -3.67 27.58 10.45
C GLN A 40 -4.24 28.94 10.00
N GLN A 41 -5.52 28.97 9.60
CA GLN A 41 -6.22 30.20 9.24
C GLN A 41 -6.77 30.95 10.46
N ASN A 42 -7.20 30.22 11.49
CA ASN A 42 -7.77 30.75 12.72
C ASN A 42 -7.14 30.06 13.95
N PRO A 43 -6.09 30.66 14.56
CA PRO A 43 -5.38 30.05 15.68
C PRO A 43 -6.26 29.75 16.89
N SER A 44 -7.35 30.50 17.08
CA SER A 44 -8.34 30.28 18.14
C SER A 44 -9.15 28.99 17.97
N ALA A 45 -9.18 28.42 16.77
CA ALA A 45 -9.83 27.14 16.48
C ALA A 45 -8.89 25.93 16.66
N ALA A 46 -7.64 26.17 17.06
CA ALA A 46 -6.67 25.10 17.29
C ALA A 46 -7.07 24.23 18.50
N LEU A 47 -6.90 22.92 18.35
CA LEU A 47 -7.03 21.99 19.47
C LEU A 47 -5.99 22.33 20.56
N PRO A 48 -6.35 22.23 21.85
CA PRO A 48 -5.37 22.31 22.93
C PRO A 48 -4.23 21.31 22.71
N GLY A 49 -2.99 21.71 23.03
CA GLY A 49 -1.79 20.91 22.71
C GLY A 49 -1.83 19.47 23.25
N HIS A 50 -2.41 19.25 24.44
CA HIS A 50 -2.58 17.91 25.01
C HIS A 50 -3.58 17.05 24.22
N MET A 51 -4.67 17.64 23.71
CA MET A 51 -5.64 16.94 22.86
C MET A 51 -5.01 16.57 21.51
N GLY A 52 -4.25 17.50 20.91
CA GLY A 52 -3.50 17.23 19.69
C GLY A 52 -2.49 16.09 19.85
N PHE A 53 -1.76 16.07 20.98
CA PHE A 53 -0.82 15.00 21.30
C PHE A 53 -1.53 13.64 21.46
N ILE A 54 -2.61 13.56 22.23
CA ILE A 54 -3.39 12.33 22.43
C ILE A 54 -3.95 11.82 21.10
N LEU A 55 -4.49 12.71 20.27
CA LEU A 55 -5.01 12.36 18.95
C LEU A 55 -3.92 11.82 18.02
N GLY A 56 -2.75 12.47 17.99
CA GLY A 56 -1.60 12.02 17.20
C GLY A 56 -1.06 10.66 17.67
N MET A 57 -0.93 10.47 18.97
CA MET A 57 -0.51 9.19 19.57
C MET A 57 -1.52 8.07 19.29
N GLY A 58 -2.81 8.34 19.46
CA GLY A 58 -3.88 7.37 19.17
C GLY A 58 -3.93 6.98 17.69
N THR A 59 -3.80 7.94 16.79
CA THR A 59 -3.77 7.71 15.34
C THR A 59 -2.54 6.88 14.95
N THR A 60 -1.38 7.17 15.54
CA THR A 60 -0.14 6.42 15.33
C THR A 60 -0.29 4.97 15.81
N LEU A 61 -0.83 4.76 17.01
CA LEU A 61 -1.08 3.42 17.54
C LEU A 61 -2.03 2.63 16.64
N LEU A 62 -3.10 3.27 16.16
CA LEU A 62 -4.07 2.66 15.26
C LEU A 62 -3.41 2.26 13.92
N ALA A 63 -2.57 3.14 13.36
CA ALA A 63 -1.81 2.87 12.14
C ALA A 63 -0.84 1.69 12.31
N ILE A 64 -0.18 1.58 13.47
CA ILE A 64 0.71 0.46 13.79
C ILE A 64 -0.07 -0.86 13.83
N ILE A 65 -1.20 -0.88 14.56
CA ILE A 65 -2.06 -2.07 14.66
C ILE A 65 -2.59 -2.48 13.29
N TRP A 66 -3.07 -1.51 12.51
CA TRP A 66 -3.53 -1.73 11.15
C TRP A 66 -2.43 -2.33 10.27
N GLN A 67 -1.24 -1.73 10.28
CA GLN A 67 -0.11 -2.20 9.49
C GLN A 67 0.29 -3.63 9.86
N MET A 68 0.27 -3.99 11.15
CA MET A 68 0.53 -5.36 11.60
C MET A 68 -0.55 -6.33 11.11
N LEU A 69 -1.83 -5.99 11.23
CA LEU A 69 -2.94 -6.80 10.72
C LEU A 69 -2.82 -7.01 9.20
N TYR A 70 -2.56 -5.94 8.46
CA TYR A 70 -2.38 -5.96 7.02
C TYR A 70 -1.22 -6.87 6.59
N LEU A 71 -0.05 -6.73 7.21
CA LEU A 71 1.10 -7.58 6.92
C LEU A 71 0.86 -9.05 7.29
N GLY A 72 0.24 -9.30 8.45
CA GLY A 72 -0.17 -10.64 8.86
C GLY A 72 -1.12 -11.29 7.87
N PHE A 73 -2.12 -10.55 7.40
CA PHE A 73 -3.07 -11.00 6.38
C PHE A 73 -2.36 -11.37 5.07
N LEU A 74 -1.48 -10.51 4.56
CA LEU A 74 -0.71 -10.77 3.35
C LEU A 74 0.20 -11.99 3.47
N ALA A 75 0.94 -12.13 4.57
CA ALA A 75 1.85 -13.25 4.80
C ALA A 75 1.12 -14.59 4.85
N THR A 76 0.01 -14.63 5.59
CA THR A 76 -0.79 -15.85 5.73
C THR A 76 -1.62 -16.17 4.49
N ALA A 77 -1.93 -15.19 3.64
CA ALA A 77 -2.69 -15.42 2.42
C ALA A 77 -1.98 -16.33 1.42
N CYS A 78 -0.66 -16.48 1.55
CA CYS A 78 0.16 -17.36 0.71
C CYS A 78 0.55 -18.68 1.39
N SER A 79 0.24 -18.86 2.67
CA SER A 79 0.49 -20.13 3.37
C SER A 79 -0.52 -21.22 2.95
N GLN A 80 -0.08 -22.48 2.93
CA GLN A 80 -0.87 -23.62 2.45
C GLN A 80 -2.19 -23.81 3.24
N ASP A 81 -2.22 -23.41 4.51
CA ASP A 81 -3.42 -23.34 5.34
C ASP A 81 -4.18 -22.03 5.12
N ALA A 82 -4.83 -21.89 3.96
CA ALA A 82 -5.63 -20.71 3.60
C ALA A 82 -6.94 -20.56 4.42
N GLY A 83 -7.01 -21.14 5.61
CA GLY A 83 -8.15 -21.02 6.52
C GLY A 83 -8.23 -19.63 7.20
N PRO A 84 -9.39 -19.27 7.74
CA PRO A 84 -9.54 -18.04 8.51
C PRO A 84 -8.60 -18.02 9.72
N ARG A 85 -7.99 -16.86 9.99
CA ARG A 85 -7.10 -16.62 11.14
C ARG A 85 -7.72 -15.60 12.08
N GLN A 86 -7.46 -15.77 13.37
CA GLN A 86 -7.89 -14.80 14.38
C GLN A 86 -7.04 -13.51 14.28
N PRO A 87 -7.61 -12.33 14.56
CA PRO A 87 -6.89 -11.06 14.47
C PRO A 87 -5.59 -11.02 15.30
N ALA A 88 -5.59 -11.63 16.50
CA ALA A 88 -4.40 -11.71 17.33
C ALA A 88 -3.25 -12.49 16.67
N GLN A 89 -3.58 -13.56 15.92
CA GLN A 89 -2.59 -14.31 15.14
C GLN A 89 -2.03 -13.48 13.99
N LEU A 90 -2.89 -12.71 13.30
CA LEU A 90 -2.47 -11.80 12.24
C LEU A 90 -1.50 -10.74 12.77
N VAL A 91 -1.81 -10.11 13.92
CA VAL A 91 -0.91 -9.13 14.55
C VAL A 91 0.43 -9.76 14.91
N SER A 92 0.42 -10.97 15.49
CA SER A 92 1.65 -11.68 15.88
C SER A 92 2.56 -11.96 14.69
N ILE A 93 1.99 -12.46 13.59
CA ILE A 93 2.72 -12.74 12.34
C ILE A 93 3.19 -11.43 11.70
N GLY A 94 2.30 -10.44 11.58
CA GLY A 94 2.62 -9.15 10.98
C GLY A 94 3.72 -8.38 11.72
N ARG A 95 3.82 -8.54 13.04
CA ARG A 95 4.89 -7.95 13.86
C ARG A 95 6.29 -8.35 13.40
N LEU A 96 6.46 -9.58 12.90
CA LEU A 96 7.75 -10.07 12.37
C LEU A 96 8.22 -9.29 11.13
N PHE A 97 7.28 -8.78 10.35
CA PHE A 97 7.54 -8.01 9.14
C PHE A 97 7.47 -6.49 9.39
N PHE A 98 6.75 -6.06 10.40
CA PHE A 98 6.43 -4.65 10.68
C PHE A 98 7.66 -3.74 10.64
N TRP A 99 8.68 -4.02 11.44
CA TRP A 99 9.86 -3.15 11.52
C TRP A 99 10.66 -3.09 10.21
N ARG A 100 10.74 -4.21 9.49
CA ARG A 100 11.42 -4.27 8.19
C ARG A 100 10.63 -3.47 7.15
N MET A 101 9.31 -3.62 7.13
CA MET A 101 8.42 -2.90 6.23
C MET A 101 8.39 -1.40 6.52
N LEU A 102 8.34 -1.01 7.80
CA LEU A 102 8.32 0.38 8.22
C LEU A 102 9.58 1.12 7.76
N ARG A 103 10.76 0.52 7.97
CA ARG A 103 12.03 1.08 7.50
C ARG A 103 12.04 1.24 5.98
N PHE A 104 11.53 0.24 5.25
CA PHE A 104 11.41 0.31 3.80
C PHE A 104 10.46 1.44 3.36
N GLN A 105 9.28 1.56 3.98
CA GLN A 105 8.31 2.61 3.67
C GLN A 105 8.86 4.02 3.95
N ILE A 106 9.59 4.21 5.05
CA ILE A 106 10.26 5.48 5.35
C ILE A 106 11.31 5.80 4.28
N LEU A 107 12.18 4.84 3.94
CA LEU A 107 13.20 5.02 2.92
C LEU A 107 12.58 5.32 1.54
N LEU A 108 11.55 4.55 1.16
CA LEU A 108 10.83 4.74 -0.09
C LEU A 108 10.14 6.10 -0.14
N GLY A 109 9.56 6.56 0.98
CA GLY A 109 8.95 7.88 1.10
C GLY A 109 9.96 9.01 0.88
N VAL A 110 11.13 8.93 1.50
CA VAL A 110 12.23 9.90 1.28
C VAL A 110 12.68 9.90 -0.19
N ILE A 111 12.86 8.73 -0.79
CA ILE A 111 13.23 8.61 -2.21
C ILE A 111 12.14 9.20 -3.10
N TYR A 112 10.87 8.91 -2.82
CA TYR A 112 9.73 9.43 -3.57
C TYR A 112 9.66 10.96 -3.53
N ILE A 113 9.81 11.57 -2.34
CA ILE A 113 9.86 13.02 -2.20
C ILE A 113 11.04 13.61 -2.99
N GLY A 114 12.23 13.00 -2.86
CA GLY A 114 13.42 13.43 -3.59
C GLY A 114 13.25 13.38 -5.11
N ILE A 115 12.76 12.26 -5.65
CA ILE A 115 12.50 12.13 -7.09
C ILE A 115 11.43 13.13 -7.54
N SER A 116 10.35 13.28 -6.78
CA SER A 116 9.28 14.24 -7.10
C SER A 116 9.81 15.67 -7.17
N PHE A 117 10.67 16.06 -6.23
CA PHE A 117 11.31 17.37 -6.20
C PHE A 117 12.27 17.57 -7.38
N VAL A 118 13.08 16.58 -7.71
CA VAL A 118 13.99 16.63 -8.87
C VAL A 118 13.20 16.79 -10.17
N ILE A 119 12.15 16.00 -10.37
CA ILE A 119 11.28 16.11 -11.56
C ILE A 119 10.65 17.49 -11.63
N LEU A 120 10.09 17.98 -10.51
CA LEU A 120 9.48 19.31 -10.45
C LEU A 120 10.48 20.42 -10.77
N ALA A 121 11.71 20.36 -10.24
CA ALA A 121 12.77 21.32 -10.51
C ALA A 121 13.20 21.32 -12.00
N VAL A 122 13.29 20.14 -12.62
CA VAL A 122 13.56 20.02 -14.06
C VAL A 122 12.42 20.61 -14.88
N VAL A 123 11.16 20.31 -14.55
CA VAL A 123 10.00 20.88 -15.27
C VAL A 123 9.94 22.39 -15.10
N GLN A 124 10.20 22.91 -13.90
CA GLN A 124 10.23 24.35 -13.64
C GLN A 124 11.31 25.05 -14.46
N SER A 125 12.53 24.50 -14.47
CA SER A 125 13.69 25.12 -15.13
C SER A 125 13.64 25.01 -16.65
N VAL A 126 13.21 23.87 -17.18
CA VAL A 126 13.27 23.57 -18.63
C VAL A 126 12.00 23.96 -19.36
N VAL A 127 10.83 23.73 -18.75
CA VAL A 127 9.54 23.88 -19.46
C VAL A 127 8.89 25.22 -19.16
N LEU A 128 8.85 25.61 -17.88
CA LEU A 128 8.09 26.78 -17.45
C LEU A 128 8.93 28.06 -17.38
N ALA A 129 10.27 27.96 -17.39
CA ALA A 129 11.22 29.05 -17.18
C ALA A 129 10.83 29.97 -15.99
N SER A 130 10.08 29.43 -15.03
CA SER A 130 9.48 30.20 -13.95
C SER A 130 10.49 30.38 -12.82
N LYS A 131 10.67 31.63 -12.39
CA LYS A 131 11.56 31.96 -11.27
C LYS A 131 10.97 31.62 -9.88
N GLN A 132 9.67 31.30 -9.79
CA GLN A 132 8.99 31.05 -8.53
C GLN A 132 8.17 29.76 -8.54
N VAL A 133 8.32 28.97 -7.48
CA VAL A 133 7.62 27.68 -7.27
C VAL A 133 6.12 27.88 -7.04
N SER A 134 5.71 29.00 -6.45
CA SER A 134 4.30 29.35 -6.20
C SER A 134 3.49 29.63 -7.47
N GLY A 135 4.15 29.81 -8.61
CA GLY A 135 3.48 30.01 -9.90
C GLY A 135 3.20 28.72 -10.67
N ILE A 136 3.58 27.55 -10.13
CA ILE A 136 3.37 26.28 -10.81
C ILE A 136 1.92 25.81 -10.56
N PRO A 137 1.13 25.56 -11.61
CA PRO A 137 -0.22 25.02 -11.44
C PRO A 137 -0.21 23.68 -10.71
N ASP A 138 -1.17 23.46 -9.80
CA ASP A 138 -1.26 22.24 -8.97
C ASP A 138 -1.28 20.96 -9.81
N TRP A 139 -1.94 20.96 -10.96
CA TRP A 139 -1.99 19.80 -11.86
C TRP A 139 -0.60 19.39 -12.37
N VAL A 140 0.35 20.32 -12.52
CA VAL A 140 1.74 20.02 -12.90
C VAL A 140 2.45 19.32 -11.74
N VAL A 141 2.24 19.79 -10.52
CA VAL A 141 2.80 19.17 -9.31
C VAL A 141 2.29 17.73 -9.15
N HIS A 142 0.99 17.52 -9.39
CA HIS A 142 0.39 16.17 -9.40
C HIS A 142 0.96 15.28 -10.50
N LEU A 143 1.20 15.81 -11.70
CA LEU A 143 1.80 15.05 -12.80
C LEU A 143 3.26 14.66 -12.49
N CYS A 144 4.04 15.55 -11.89
CA CYS A 144 5.41 15.26 -11.46
C CYS A 144 5.44 14.17 -10.38
N SER A 145 4.51 14.25 -9.43
CA SER A 145 4.32 13.24 -8.38
C SER A 145 3.94 11.88 -8.97
N PHE A 146 3.05 11.87 -9.98
CA PHE A 146 2.69 10.65 -10.70
C PHE A 146 3.88 10.07 -11.48
N ALA A 147 4.70 10.91 -12.12
CA ALA A 147 5.91 10.46 -12.80
C ALA A 147 6.92 9.83 -11.82
N ALA A 148 7.12 10.41 -10.64
CA ALA A 148 7.94 9.81 -9.59
C ALA A 148 7.40 8.44 -9.15
N LEU A 149 6.07 8.31 -9.07
CA LEU A 149 5.42 7.04 -8.75
C LEU A 149 5.63 5.99 -9.84
N VAL A 150 5.58 6.36 -11.12
CA VAL A 150 5.89 5.46 -12.24
C VAL A 150 7.32 4.92 -12.14
N VAL A 151 8.28 5.78 -11.80
CA VAL A 151 9.68 5.38 -11.58
C VAL A 151 9.81 4.38 -10.42
N LEU A 152 9.03 4.59 -9.35
CA LEU A 152 9.05 3.74 -8.15
C LEU A 152 8.04 2.60 -8.17
N ALA A 153 7.27 2.41 -9.24
CA ALA A 153 6.22 1.40 -9.31
C ALA A 153 6.76 0.00 -9.04
N LYS A 154 7.90 -0.34 -9.65
CA LYS A 154 8.56 -1.64 -9.46
C LYS A 154 8.97 -1.90 -8.00
N PRO A 155 9.81 -1.06 -7.36
CA PRO A 155 10.21 -1.30 -5.98
C PRO A 155 9.01 -1.27 -5.02
N MET A 156 8.04 -0.37 -5.23
CA MET A 156 6.85 -0.26 -4.39
C MET A 156 5.98 -1.53 -4.42
N LEU A 157 5.88 -2.18 -5.58
CA LEU A 157 5.05 -3.37 -5.77
C LEU A 157 5.74 -4.65 -5.31
N PHE A 158 7.01 -4.83 -5.69
CA PHE A 158 7.69 -6.12 -5.55
C PHE A 158 8.54 -6.27 -4.29
N ILE A 159 9.14 -5.18 -3.75
CA ILE A 159 9.95 -5.31 -2.53
C ILE A 159 9.10 -5.81 -1.36
N PRO A 160 7.93 -5.21 -1.07
CA PRO A 160 7.09 -5.70 0.03
C PRO A 160 6.67 -7.16 -0.16
N ALA A 161 6.32 -7.54 -1.39
CA ALA A 161 5.91 -8.90 -1.72
C ALA A 161 7.06 -9.91 -1.53
N VAL A 162 8.28 -9.59 -1.97
CA VAL A 162 9.47 -10.43 -1.79
C VAL A 162 9.84 -10.55 -0.32
N MET A 163 9.80 -9.45 0.44
CA MET A 163 10.08 -9.48 1.88
C MET A 163 9.12 -10.39 2.63
N ILE A 164 7.83 -10.38 2.27
CA ILE A 164 6.82 -11.22 2.90
C ILE A 164 6.97 -12.68 2.49
N VAL A 165 7.10 -12.96 1.18
CA VAL A 165 7.10 -14.34 0.66
C VAL A 165 8.40 -15.08 0.96
N ARG A 166 9.56 -14.42 0.80
CA ARG A 166 10.88 -15.05 0.98
C ARG A 166 11.49 -14.81 2.37
N ASP A 167 10.79 -14.07 3.23
CA ASP A 167 11.25 -13.66 4.56
C ASP A 167 12.66 -13.01 4.56
N ARG A 168 12.90 -12.11 3.60
CA ARG A 168 14.22 -11.47 3.39
C ARG A 168 14.28 -10.05 3.91
N MET A 169 15.51 -9.58 4.16
CA MET A 169 15.76 -8.17 4.48
C MET A 169 15.58 -7.27 3.26
N VAL A 170 15.40 -5.96 3.49
CA VAL A 170 15.14 -4.96 2.41
C VAL A 170 16.22 -4.99 1.33
N LEU A 171 17.50 -4.99 1.71
CA LEU A 171 18.61 -4.96 0.75
C LEU A 171 18.68 -6.23 -0.11
N GLU A 172 18.41 -7.38 0.50
CA GLU A 172 18.34 -8.65 -0.22
C GLU A 172 17.16 -8.66 -1.19
N ALA A 173 15.99 -8.19 -0.74
CA ALA A 173 14.80 -8.07 -1.59
C ALA A 173 15.03 -7.15 -2.79
N VAL A 174 15.80 -6.05 -2.63
CA VAL A 174 16.23 -5.18 -3.73
C VAL A 174 17.10 -5.95 -4.73
N GLY A 175 18.05 -6.76 -4.27
CA GLY A 175 18.87 -7.61 -5.14
C GLY A 175 18.01 -8.58 -5.96
N LEU A 176 17.01 -9.18 -5.32
CA LEU A 176 16.08 -10.14 -5.93
C LEU A 176 15.09 -9.50 -6.91
N LEU A 177 14.92 -8.18 -6.93
CA LEU A 177 14.07 -7.49 -7.93
C LEU A 177 14.51 -7.76 -9.37
N LYS A 178 15.77 -8.14 -9.60
CA LYS A 178 16.26 -8.50 -10.94
C LYS A 178 15.60 -9.77 -11.47
N GLU A 179 15.21 -10.69 -10.59
CA GLU A 179 14.50 -11.93 -10.94
C GLU A 179 13.06 -11.68 -11.38
N TYR A 180 12.45 -10.59 -10.90
CA TYR A 180 11.08 -10.22 -11.22
C TYR A 180 11.07 -9.14 -12.30
N ARG A 181 10.88 -9.57 -13.55
CA ARG A 181 10.70 -8.65 -14.68
C ARG A 181 9.32 -7.99 -14.57
N PHE A 182 9.32 -6.66 -14.42
CA PHE A 182 8.10 -5.86 -14.24
C PHE A 182 7.06 -6.16 -15.34
N PHE A 183 7.52 -6.27 -16.59
CA PHE A 183 6.65 -6.54 -17.74
C PHE A 183 6.23 -8.01 -17.93
N GLU A 184 6.78 -8.96 -17.16
CA GLU A 184 6.27 -10.34 -17.18
C GLU A 184 4.94 -10.46 -16.44
N ALA A 185 4.73 -9.60 -15.44
CA ALA A 185 3.49 -9.53 -14.67
C ALA A 185 2.50 -8.52 -15.29
N LYS A 186 2.23 -8.59 -16.60
CA LYS A 186 1.43 -7.58 -17.33
C LYS A 186 0.11 -7.24 -16.65
N ASP A 187 -0.61 -8.25 -16.18
CA ASP A 187 -1.91 -8.07 -15.51
C ASP A 187 -1.77 -7.38 -14.14
N LEU A 188 -0.71 -7.70 -13.39
CA LEU A 188 -0.42 -7.07 -12.11
C LEU A 188 -0.02 -5.60 -12.29
N VAL A 189 0.82 -5.32 -13.28
CA VAL A 189 1.22 -3.94 -13.63
C VAL A 189 0.02 -3.13 -14.10
N ARG A 190 -0.84 -3.69 -14.95
CA ARG A 190 -2.09 -3.05 -15.38
C ARG A 190 -3.00 -2.78 -14.18
N ALA A 191 -3.18 -3.76 -13.28
CA ALA A 191 -3.98 -3.59 -12.08
C ALA A 191 -3.42 -2.50 -11.15
N PHE A 192 -2.09 -2.43 -11.02
CA PHE A 192 -1.41 -1.39 -10.24
C PHE A 192 -1.71 0.00 -10.80
N PHE A 193 -1.47 0.23 -12.10
CA PHE A 193 -1.74 1.54 -12.70
C PHE A 193 -3.24 1.88 -12.74
N LEU A 194 -4.12 0.89 -12.95
CA LEU A 194 -5.56 1.07 -12.87
C LEU A 194 -6.00 1.47 -11.46
N CYS A 195 -5.44 0.83 -10.43
CA CYS A 195 -5.67 1.19 -9.03
C CYS A 195 -5.24 2.64 -8.77
N PHE A 196 -4.04 3.04 -9.18
CA PHE A 196 -3.58 4.41 -9.02
C PHE A 196 -4.46 5.43 -9.76
N ALA A 197 -4.81 5.14 -11.01
CA ALA A 197 -5.70 6.00 -11.79
C ALA A 197 -7.08 6.13 -11.14
N ALA A 198 -7.63 5.03 -10.61
CA ALA A 198 -8.92 5.04 -9.92
C ALA A 198 -8.87 5.84 -8.61
N VAL A 199 -7.84 5.63 -7.78
CA VAL A 199 -7.65 6.39 -6.53
C VAL A 199 -7.47 7.88 -6.83
N TYR A 200 -6.67 8.23 -7.83
CA TYR A 200 -6.47 9.61 -8.25
C TYR A 200 -7.76 10.25 -8.75
N LEU A 201 -8.51 9.54 -9.60
CA LEU A 201 -9.78 10.02 -10.12
C LEU A 201 -10.82 10.22 -9.00
N LEU A 202 -10.90 9.29 -8.06
CA LEU A 202 -11.78 9.43 -6.89
C LEU A 202 -11.37 10.62 -6.01
N SER A 203 -10.07 10.82 -5.79
CA SER A 203 -9.54 11.97 -5.07
C SER A 203 -9.86 13.29 -5.77
N PHE A 204 -9.76 13.33 -7.11
CA PHE A 204 -10.17 14.48 -7.91
C PHE A 204 -11.67 14.78 -7.76
N PHE A 205 -12.52 13.75 -7.84
CA PHE A 205 -13.97 13.91 -7.63
C PHE A 205 -14.29 14.40 -6.21
N LEU A 206 -13.60 13.87 -5.19
CA LEU A 206 -13.76 14.31 -3.82
C LEU A 206 -13.40 15.79 -3.66
N GLY A 207 -12.32 16.25 -4.32
CA GLY A 207 -11.89 17.65 -4.33
C GLY A 207 -12.89 18.63 -4.96
N MET A 208 -13.86 18.14 -5.75
CA MET A 208 -14.95 18.97 -6.28
C MET A 208 -16.13 19.13 -5.31
N ILE A 209 -16.16 18.37 -4.22
CA ILE A 209 -17.24 18.43 -3.22
C ILE A 209 -16.87 19.47 -2.16
N LYS A 210 -17.84 20.30 -1.78
CA LYS A 210 -17.64 21.29 -0.71
C LYS A 210 -17.31 20.59 0.62
N PRO A 211 -16.24 20.99 1.31
CA PRO A 211 -15.90 20.44 2.62
C PRO A 211 -16.97 20.80 3.67
N ASN A 212 -17.08 19.98 4.73
CA ASN A 212 -17.93 20.20 5.92
C ASN A 212 -19.44 19.93 5.79
N GLY A 213 -19.84 18.86 5.10
CA GLY A 213 -21.23 18.38 5.08
C GLY A 213 -21.36 16.87 5.22
N ALA A 214 -22.54 16.38 5.60
CA ALA A 214 -22.80 14.93 5.71
C ALA A 214 -22.50 14.19 4.38
N PHE A 215 -22.81 14.82 3.24
CA PHE A 215 -22.47 14.29 1.92
C PHE A 215 -20.96 14.21 1.67
N TYR A 216 -20.18 15.18 2.14
CA TYR A 216 -18.72 15.15 2.06
C TYR A 216 -18.16 13.94 2.82
N TYR A 217 -18.55 13.75 4.08
CA TYR A 217 -18.07 12.63 4.88
C TYR A 217 -18.52 11.26 4.32
N ALA A 218 -19.71 11.17 3.75
CA ALA A 218 -20.14 9.96 3.03
C ALA A 218 -19.25 9.69 1.81
N ALA A 219 -18.89 10.73 1.04
CA ALA A 219 -18.00 10.61 -0.11
C ALA A 219 -16.56 10.24 0.31
N VAL A 220 -16.03 10.85 1.38
CA VAL A 220 -14.72 10.49 1.97
C VAL A 220 -14.73 9.03 2.40
N GLY A 221 -15.78 8.58 3.09
CA GLY A 221 -15.92 7.19 3.51
C GLY A 221 -15.94 6.21 2.34
N LEU A 222 -16.71 6.50 1.29
CA LEU A 222 -16.75 5.69 0.08
C LEU A 222 -15.39 5.65 -0.64
N TYR A 223 -14.77 6.81 -0.82
CA TYR A 223 -13.41 6.92 -1.36
C TYR A 223 -12.42 6.07 -0.57
N ALA A 224 -12.45 6.16 0.76
CA ALA A 224 -11.54 5.45 1.65
C ALA A 224 -11.73 3.93 1.56
N VAL A 225 -12.97 3.45 1.54
CA VAL A 225 -13.27 2.01 1.38
C VAL A 225 -12.81 1.49 0.03
N VAL A 226 -13.16 2.18 -1.07
CA VAL A 226 -12.79 1.75 -2.43
C VAL A 226 -11.27 1.77 -2.60
N SER A 227 -10.61 2.83 -2.17
CA SER A 227 -9.15 2.95 -2.25
C SER A 227 -8.45 1.87 -1.44
N SER A 228 -8.92 1.60 -0.22
CA SER A 228 -8.37 0.54 0.64
C SER A 228 -8.55 -0.84 0.01
N ALA A 229 -9.72 -1.14 -0.53
CA ALA A 229 -9.99 -2.40 -1.21
C ALA A 229 -9.09 -2.60 -2.45
N LEU A 230 -8.90 -1.56 -3.26
CA LEU A 230 -8.02 -1.61 -4.43
C LEU A 230 -6.55 -1.80 -4.02
N ILE A 231 -6.07 -1.08 -3.02
CA ILE A 231 -4.69 -1.19 -2.51
C ILE A 231 -4.44 -2.60 -2.00
N VAL A 232 -5.32 -3.14 -1.14
CA VAL A 232 -5.21 -4.50 -0.60
C VAL A 232 -5.24 -5.54 -1.72
N ALA A 233 -6.11 -5.38 -2.73
CA ALA A 233 -6.20 -6.30 -3.84
C ALA A 233 -4.92 -6.34 -4.69
N VAL A 234 -4.34 -5.17 -5.01
CA VAL A 234 -3.11 -5.07 -5.80
C VAL A 234 -1.91 -5.61 -5.04
N THR A 235 -1.79 -5.31 -3.75
CA THR A 235 -0.66 -5.78 -2.94
C THR A 235 -0.75 -7.28 -2.70
N LEU A 236 -1.95 -7.81 -2.44
CA LEU A 236 -2.18 -9.26 -2.37
C LEU A 236 -1.86 -9.94 -3.70
N ALA A 237 -2.24 -9.35 -4.84
CA ALA A 237 -1.88 -9.87 -6.15
C ALA A 237 -0.36 -9.95 -6.35
N ALA A 238 0.38 -8.95 -5.87
CA ALA A 238 1.85 -8.95 -5.92
C ALA A 238 2.45 -10.07 -5.05
N VAL A 239 1.96 -10.25 -3.83
CA VAL A 239 2.40 -11.33 -2.93
C VAL A 239 2.12 -12.70 -3.56
N ILE A 240 0.91 -12.92 -4.11
CA ILE A 240 0.55 -14.18 -4.78
C ILE A 240 1.44 -14.43 -6.00
N PHE A 241 1.71 -13.40 -6.81
CA PHE A 241 2.58 -13.50 -7.97
C PHE A 241 4.00 -13.93 -7.58
N VAL A 242 4.58 -13.29 -6.56
CA VAL A 242 5.89 -13.64 -6.03
C VAL A 242 5.89 -15.07 -5.47
N ALA A 243 4.87 -15.42 -4.67
CA ALA A 243 4.70 -16.77 -4.11
C ALA A 243 4.66 -17.86 -5.18
N GLY A 244 3.95 -17.61 -6.30
CA GLY A 244 3.84 -18.52 -7.43
C GLY A 244 5.16 -18.73 -8.19
N LYS A 245 6.08 -17.76 -8.16
CA LYS A 245 7.42 -17.89 -8.75
C LYS A 245 8.44 -18.56 -7.81
N THR A 246 8.17 -18.56 -6.50
CA THR A 246 9.05 -19.18 -5.48
C THR A 246 8.72 -20.62 -5.14
N LYS A 247 7.47 -21.06 -5.32
CA LYS A 247 7.17 -22.49 -5.17
C LYS A 247 7.95 -23.23 -6.26
N PRO A 248 8.76 -24.24 -5.93
CA PRO A 248 9.32 -25.11 -6.95
C PRO A 248 8.14 -25.67 -7.74
N ALA A 249 8.22 -25.60 -9.06
CA ALA A 249 7.28 -26.33 -9.91
C ALA A 249 7.29 -27.79 -9.43
N THR A 250 6.15 -28.27 -8.95
CA THR A 250 5.99 -29.65 -8.49
C THR A 250 6.25 -30.59 -9.67
N GLU A 251 7.43 -31.21 -9.65
CA GLU A 251 7.82 -32.60 -9.95
C GLU A 251 7.03 -33.40 -11.02
N PRO A 252 7.71 -34.26 -11.78
CA PRO A 252 7.35 -35.66 -11.83
C PRO A 252 8.14 -36.40 -10.75
N ALA A 253 7.41 -37.04 -9.83
CA ALA A 253 7.95 -38.06 -8.96
C ALA A 253 8.76 -39.04 -9.80
N GLU A 254 10.03 -39.26 -9.44
CA GLU A 254 10.72 -40.45 -9.90
C GLU A 254 9.88 -41.65 -9.47
N PRO A 255 9.58 -42.59 -10.39
CA PRO A 255 8.92 -43.82 -10.01
C PRO A 255 9.79 -44.51 -8.96
N VAL A 256 9.17 -44.86 -7.84
CA VAL A 256 9.72 -45.78 -6.85
C VAL A 256 10.12 -47.05 -7.61
N GLU A 257 11.42 -47.26 -7.81
CA GLU A 257 11.93 -48.58 -8.17
C GLU A 257 11.71 -49.48 -6.96
N ASP A 258 10.63 -50.24 -7.07
CA ASP A 258 10.26 -51.35 -6.22
C ASP A 258 11.32 -52.45 -6.40
N ASN A 259 12.46 -52.36 -5.70
CA ASN A 259 13.40 -53.47 -5.59
C ASN A 259 12.90 -54.45 -4.53
N LEU A 260 11.83 -55.15 -4.91
CA LEU A 260 11.40 -56.42 -4.36
C LEU A 260 12.02 -57.56 -5.19
N THR A 261 13.17 -58.04 -4.73
CA THR A 261 13.63 -59.43 -4.88
C THR A 261 14.29 -59.76 -3.54
N ALA A 262 13.63 -60.42 -2.59
CA ALA A 262 13.34 -61.86 -2.56
C ALA A 262 14.62 -62.71 -2.66
N ASP A 263 14.95 -63.31 -1.51
CA ASP A 263 15.87 -64.41 -1.19
C ASP A 263 17.40 -64.19 -1.19
#